data_AF-Q2G0A8-F1
#
_entry.id   AF-Q2G0A8-F1
#
_cell.length_a   1.000
_cell.length_b   1.000
_cell.length_c   1.000
_cell.angle_alpha   90.00
_cell.angle_beta   90.00
_cell.angle_gamma   90.00
#
_symmetry.space_group_name_H-M   'P 1'
#
loop_
_entity.id
_entity.type
_entity.pdbx_description
1 polymer ?
#
loop_
_entity_poly.entity_id
_entity_poly.type
_entity_poly.pdbx_seq_one_letter_code
_entity_poly.pdbx_strand_id
1 'polypeptide(L)'
;MTNEDKRFEQLRFERKFIVIPYLIYAVIVLLLNIFYSDLKITMTLFGLFFAYNVVILFIAFVKHYKRTLLLSLILTVLSGAAFFGIIYVYGINHF
;
A
#
# COMPACT_ATOMS: atom_id res chain seq x y z
N MET A 1 12.61 -1.58 -27.58
CA MET A 1 11.94 -2.49 -26.62
C MET A 1 10.73 -3.09 -27.30
N THR A 2 10.70 -4.42 -27.39
CA THR A 2 9.54 -5.16 -27.85
C THR A 2 8.39 -5.00 -26.84
N ASN A 3 7.16 -5.35 -27.24
CA ASN A 3 6.02 -5.29 -26.32
C ASN A 3 6.19 -6.30 -25.14
N GLU A 4 6.94 -7.38 -25.36
CA GLU A 4 7.27 -8.38 -24.34
C GLU A 4 8.23 -7.82 -23.28
N ASP A 5 9.26 -7.07 -23.68
CA ASP A 5 10.20 -6.43 -22.76
C ASP A 5 9.47 -5.52 -21.76
N LYS A 6 8.51 -4.72 -22.25
CA LYS A 6 7.71 -3.81 -21.41
C LYS A 6 6.83 -4.58 -20.42
N ARG A 7 6.22 -5.69 -20.85
CA ARG A 7 5.41 -6.55 -19.97
C ARG A 7 6.29 -7.20 -18.90
N PHE A 8 7.49 -7.63 -19.25
CA PHE A 8 8.42 -8.23 -18.30
C PHE A 8 8.93 -7.20 -17.27
N GLU A 9 9.21 -5.97 -17.70
CA GLU A 9 9.58 -4.88 -16.80
C GLU A 9 8.44 -4.56 -15.82
N GLN A 10 7.19 -4.52 -16.29
CA GLN A 10 6.00 -4.34 -15.45
C GLN A 10 5.87 -5.44 -14.39
N LEU A 11 5.98 -6.71 -14.78
CA LEU A 11 5.88 -7.84 -13.85
C LEU A 11 7.00 -7.82 -12.81
N ARG A 12 8.23 -7.46 -13.22
CA ARG A 12 9.36 -7.30 -12.30
C ARG A 12 9.10 -6.16 -11.31
N PHE A 13 8.54 -5.05 -11.78
CA PHE A 13 8.15 -3.94 -10.93
C PHE A 13 7.06 -4.36 -9.92
N GLU A 14 5.99 -5.01 -10.37
CA GLU A 14 4.92 -5.51 -9.51
C GLU A 14 5.45 -6.43 -8.41
N ARG A 15 6.31 -7.40 -8.77
CA ARG A 15 6.90 -8.31 -7.78
C ARG A 15 7.75 -7.55 -6.75
N LYS A 16 8.59 -6.62 -7.20
CA LYS A 16 9.55 -5.91 -6.36
C LYS A 16 8.90 -4.85 -5.46
N PHE A 17 7.93 -4.10 -5.98
CA PHE A 17 7.37 -2.94 -5.29
C PHE A 17 6.00 -3.19 -4.68
N ILE A 18 5.27 -4.19 -5.17
CA ILE A 18 3.94 -4.51 -4.66
C ILE A 18 3.99 -5.81 -3.87
N VAL A 19 4.23 -6.95 -4.52
CA VAL A 19 4.10 -8.26 -3.86
C VAL A 19 5.01 -8.40 -2.63
N ILE A 20 6.31 -8.16 -2.78
CA ILE A 20 7.27 -8.33 -1.66
C ILE A 20 7.00 -7.33 -0.53
N PRO A 21 6.90 -6.01 -0.77
CA PRO A 21 6.66 -5.04 0.30
C PRO A 21 5.32 -5.24 0.99
N TYR A 22 4.29 -5.70 0.28
CA TYR A 22 2.98 -6.00 0.87
C TYR A 22 3.02 -7.17 1.83
N LEU A 23 3.71 -8.24 1.46
CA LEU A 23 3.90 -9.39 2.34
C LEU A 23 4.67 -8.98 3.60
N ILE A 24 5.75 -8.22 3.45
CA ILE A 24 6.53 -7.70 4.57
C ILE A 24 5.64 -6.82 5.46
N TYR A 25 4.89 -5.90 4.86
CA TYR A 25 3.98 -5.03 5.59
C TYR A 25 2.92 -5.83 6.37
N ALA A 26 2.31 -6.85 5.75
CA ALA A 26 1.33 -7.70 6.41
C ALA A 26 1.92 -8.42 7.63
N VAL A 27 3.15 -8.95 7.52
CA VAL A 27 3.86 -9.57 8.65
C VAL A 27 4.13 -8.56 9.75
N ILE A 28 4.60 -7.36 9.42
CA ILE A 28 4.87 -6.29 10.39
C ILE A 28 3.59 -5.89 11.13
N VAL A 29 2.50 -5.64 10.40
CA VAL A 29 1.21 -5.27 11.00
C VAL A 29 0.70 -6.38 11.91
N LEU A 30 0.77 -7.64 11.47
CA LEU A 30 0.33 -8.78 12.28
C LEU A 30 1.11 -8.87 13.60
N LEU A 31 2.44 -8.83 13.53
CA LEU A 31 3.29 -8.91 14.72
C LEU A 31 3.03 -7.73 15.67
N LEU A 32 2.99 -6.51 15.15
CA LEU A 32 2.76 -5.32 15.99
C LEU A 32 1.36 -5.32 16.60
N ASN A 33 0.35 -5.83 15.89
CA ASN A 33 -1.00 -5.94 16.42
C ASN A 33 -1.09 -6.99 17.55
N ILE A 34 -0.38 -8.12 17.42
CA ILE A 34 -0.31 -9.15 18.47
C ILE A 34 0.40 -8.65 19.74
N PHE A 35 1.55 -7.98 19.60
CA PHE A 35 2.39 -7.63 20.75
C PHE A 35 2.04 -6.30 21.40
N TYR A 36 1.59 -5.30 20.64
CA TYR A 36 1.40 -3.95 21.14
C TYR A 36 -0.03 -3.44 21.03
N SER A 37 -0.88 -4.05 20.18
CA SER A 37 -2.31 -3.77 19.95
C SER A 37 -2.77 -2.30 20.14
N ASP A 38 -1.89 -1.34 19.86
CA ASP A 38 -2.15 0.08 20.06
C ASP A 38 -2.74 0.64 18.77
N LEU A 39 -3.90 1.29 18.91
CA LEU A 39 -4.60 1.93 17.81
C LEU A 39 -3.73 3.00 17.14
N LYS A 40 -2.90 3.72 17.91
CA LYS A 40 -1.98 4.75 17.38
C LYS A 40 -0.92 4.12 16.48
N ILE A 41 -0.32 3.00 16.90
CA ILE A 41 0.67 2.28 16.11
C ILE A 41 0.03 1.80 14.80
N THR A 42 -1.15 1.20 14.88
CA THR A 42 -1.88 0.71 13.71
C THR A 42 -2.22 1.85 12.75
N MET A 43 -2.71 2.99 13.27
CA MET A 43 -2.99 4.19 12.47
C MET A 43 -1.74 4.68 11.74
N THR A 44 -0.60 4.79 12.42
CA THR A 44 0.66 5.22 11.81
C THR A 44 1.13 4.25 10.71
N LEU A 45 1.05 2.94 10.94
CA LEU A 45 1.41 1.94 9.93
C LEU A 45 0.56 2.07 8.67
N PHE A 46 -0.77 2.19 8.83
CA PHE A 46 -1.67 2.36 7.70
C PHE A 46 -1.46 3.70 6.98
N GLY A 47 -1.10 4.76 7.70
CA GLY A 47 -0.72 6.05 7.09
C GLY A 47 0.54 5.94 6.24
N LEU A 48 1.58 5.29 6.75
CA LEU A 48 2.81 5.01 6.01
C LEU A 48 2.54 4.15 4.77
N PHE A 49 1.69 3.13 4.91
CA PHE A 49 1.32 2.25 3.81
C PHE A 49 0.50 2.96 2.74
N PHE A 50 -0.42 3.83 3.14
CA PHE A 50 -1.17 4.67 2.21
C PHE A 50 -0.23 5.60 1.42
N ALA A 51 0.70 6.29 2.10
CA ALA A 51 1.70 7.13 1.45
C ALA A 51 2.58 6.33 0.47
N TYR A 52 3.01 5.13 0.86
CA TYR A 52 3.77 4.22 -0.01
C TYR A 52 2.99 3.87 -1.28
N ASN A 53 1.69 3.61 -1.17
CA ASN A 53 0.83 3.32 -2.30
C ASN A 53 0.65 4.50 -3.26
N VAL A 54 0.50 5.71 -2.73
CA VAL A 54 0.46 6.94 -3.54
C VAL A 54 1.76 7.10 -4.34
N VAL A 55 2.92 6.83 -3.74
CA VAL A 55 4.21 6.88 -4.44
C VAL A 55 4.29 5.83 -5.56
N ILE A 56 3.85 4.59 -5.30
CA ILE A 56 3.80 3.55 -6.35
C ILE A 56 2.86 3.96 -7.48
N LEU A 57 1.68 4.47 -7.15
CA LEU A 57 0.71 4.93 -8.13
C LEU A 57 1.30 6.01 -9.03
N PHE A 58 2.01 6.97 -8.44
CA PHE A 58 2.71 8.02 -9.19
C PHE A 58 3.79 7.44 -10.13
N ILE A 59 4.63 6.52 -9.63
CA ILE A 59 5.65 5.87 -10.46
C ILE A 59 5.03 5.07 -11.60
N ALA A 60 3.95 4.32 -11.32
CA ALA A 60 3.23 3.54 -12.33
C ALA A 60 2.57 4.43 -13.40
N PHE A 61 2.10 5.62 -12.99
CA PHE A 61 1.57 6.63 -13.90
C PHE A 61 2.65 7.19 -14.83
N VAL A 62 3.78 7.63 -14.28
CA VAL A 62 4.92 8.17 -15.05
C VAL A 62 5.48 7.13 -16.02
N LYS A 63 5.56 5.86 -15.60
CA LYS A 63 6.02 4.76 -16.46
C LYS A 63 4.95 4.23 -17.43
N HIS A 64 3.73 4.75 -17.40
CA HIS A 64 2.59 4.30 -18.21
C HIS A 64 2.31 2.79 -18.12
N TYR A 65 2.50 2.21 -16.94
CA TYR A 65 2.22 0.79 -16.70
C TYR A 65 0.75 0.56 -16.43
N LYS A 66 -0.08 0.43 -17.48
CA LYS A 66 -1.55 0.36 -17.37
C LYS A 66 -2.06 -0.62 -16.31
N ARG A 67 -1.55 -1.86 -16.32
CA ARG A 67 -1.96 -2.91 -15.36
C ARG A 67 -1.55 -2.54 -13.93
N THR A 68 -0.29 -2.18 -13.75
CA THR A 68 0.25 -1.81 -12.44
C THR A 68 -0.41 -0.54 -11.90
N LEU A 69 -0.74 0.42 -12.76
CA LEU A 69 -1.45 1.64 -12.40
C LEU A 69 -2.84 1.30 -11.84
N LEU A 70 -3.62 0.47 -12.53
CA LEU A 70 -4.93 0.04 -12.04
C LEU A 70 -4.81 -0.68 -10.68
N LEU A 71 -3.84 -1.58 -10.58
CA LEU A 71 -3.61 -2.35 -9.36
C LEU A 71 -3.19 -1.44 -8.19
N SER A 72 -2.24 -0.53 -8.41
CA SER A 72 -1.81 0.47 -7.42
C SER A 72 -2.93 1.45 -7.06
N LEU A 73 -3.83 1.78 -7.99
CA LEU A 73 -4.98 2.65 -7.73
C LEU A 73 -5.95 1.96 -6.77
N ILE A 74 -6.33 0.71 -7.05
CA ILE A 74 -7.21 -0.08 -6.17
C ILE A 74 -6.58 -0.18 -4.78
N LEU A 75 -5.30 -0.50 -4.71
CA LEU A 75 -4.56 -0.61 -3.47
C LEU A 75 -4.46 0.71 -2.70
N THR A 76 -4.30 1.83 -3.40
CA THR A 76 -4.31 3.18 -2.80
C THR A 76 -5.68 3.50 -2.21
N VAL A 77 -6.77 3.19 -2.92
CA VAL A 77 -8.13 3.40 -2.43
C VAL A 77 -8.42 2.53 -1.20
N LEU A 78 -8.06 1.25 -1.24
CA LEU A 78 -8.27 0.33 -0.12
C LEU A 78 -7.44 0.72 1.12
N SER A 79 -6.16 1.05 0.92
CA SER A 79 -5.31 1.51 2.03
C SER A 79 -5.77 2.86 2.58
N GLY A 80 -6.23 3.78 1.72
CA GLY A 80 -6.82 5.05 2.12
C GLY A 80 -8.09 4.85 2.94
N ALA A 81 -9.01 4.01 2.48
CA ALA A 81 -10.23 3.67 3.22
C ALA A 81 -9.92 3.08 4.60
N ALA A 82 -8.95 2.15 4.69
CA ALA A 82 -8.51 1.59 5.96
C ALA A 82 -7.91 2.66 6.88
N PHE A 83 -7.01 3.51 6.35
CA PHE A 83 -6.36 4.56 7.12
C PHE A 83 -7.35 5.59 7.66
N PHE A 84 -8.21 6.14 6.81
CA PHE A 84 -9.23 7.11 7.24
C PHE A 84 -10.30 6.49 8.12
N GLY A 85 -10.64 5.21 7.91
CA GLY A 85 -11.51 4.47 8.82
C GLY A 85 -10.92 4.33 10.22
N ILE A 86 -9.62 4.02 10.32
CA ILE A 86 -8.91 3.95 11.61
C ILE A 86 -8.84 5.34 12.27
N ILE A 87 -8.54 6.40 11.51
CA ILE A 87 -8.55 7.78 12.03
C ILE A 87 -9.93 8.13 12.61
N TYR A 88 -11.00 7.80 11.89
CA TYR A 88 -12.37 8.07 12.33
C TYR A 88 -12.70 7.36 13.66
N VAL A 89 -12.35 6.07 13.76
CA VAL A 89 -12.53 5.28 14.99
C VAL A 89 -11.67 5.85 16.13
N TYR A 90 -10.43 6.24 15.84
CA TYR A 90 -9.55 6.88 16.83
C TYR A 90 -10.15 8.19 17.34
N GLY A 91 -10.69 9.02 16.45
CA GLY A 91 -11.36 10.27 16.80
C GLY A 91 -12.53 10.06 17.74
N ILE A 92 -13.45 9.15 17.41
CA ILE A 92 -14.63 8.87 18.26
C ILE A 92 -14.25 8.39 19.66
N ASN A 93 -13.18 7.59 19.80
CA ASN A 93 -12.79 7.03 21.09
C ASN A 93 -11.98 7.99 21.98
N HIS A 94 -11.58 9.16 21.47
CA HIS A 94 -10.77 10.14 22.21
C HIS A 94 -11.43 11.53 22.33
N PHE A 95 -12.68 11.70 21.89
CA PHE A 95 -13.54 12.85 22.17
C PHE A 95 -14.65 12.44 23.15
#